data_AF-I1N3M9-F1
#
_entry.id   AF-I1N3M9-F1
#
_cell.length_a   1.000
_cell.length_b   1.000
_cell.length_c   1.000
_cell.angle_alpha   90.00
_cell.angle_beta   90.00
_cell.angle_gamma   90.00
#
_symmetry.space_group_name_H-M   'P 1'
#
loop_
_entity.id
_entity.type
_entity.pdbx_description
1 polymer ?
#
loop_
_entity_poly.entity_id
_entity_poly.type
_entity_poly.pdbx_seq_one_letter_code
_entity_poly.pdbx_strand_id
1 'polypeptide(L)'
;MAPKTMEPHESEEDSELERLESDLKQMAHRILDYRTKLPDQLNATLRSILDAQRPFLSPGTSEQNISREESSSAPEDPETAKKLKLLNEKISSNCSAMPIVLKRMKDCIARIEKFDSYNDSMIHPAFKRKKTG
;
A
#
# COMPACT_ATOMS: atom_id res chain seq x y z
N MET A 1 -48.67 -25.27 -51.58
CA MET A 1 -47.47 -25.05 -50.76
C MET A 1 -47.78 -23.85 -49.86
N ALA A 2 -48.22 -24.08 -48.63
CA ALA A 2 -48.50 -22.98 -47.70
C ALA A 2 -47.16 -22.30 -47.35
N PRO A 3 -47.07 -20.96 -47.32
CA PRO A 3 -45.83 -20.29 -46.96
C PRO A 3 -45.49 -20.66 -45.51
N LYS A 4 -44.23 -20.99 -45.26
CA LYS A 4 -43.67 -20.98 -43.91
C LYS A 4 -43.83 -19.54 -43.40
N THR A 5 -44.87 -19.31 -42.61
CA THR A 5 -44.95 -18.16 -41.73
C THR A 5 -43.71 -18.24 -40.84
N MET A 6 -42.68 -17.44 -41.12
CA MET A 6 -41.62 -17.22 -40.14
C MET A 6 -42.33 -16.67 -38.91
N GLU A 7 -42.36 -17.46 -37.84
CA GLU A 7 -42.95 -17.05 -36.58
C GLU A 7 -42.17 -15.80 -36.09
N PRO A 8 -42.85 -14.66 -35.87
CA PRO A 8 -42.19 -13.42 -35.47
C PRO A 8 -41.40 -13.56 -34.16
N HIS A 9 -41.76 -14.56 -33.33
CA HIS A 9 -41.12 -14.83 -32.05
C HIS A 9 -39.65 -15.27 -32.18
N GLU A 10 -39.31 -16.08 -33.18
CA GLU A 10 -37.91 -16.53 -33.39
C GLU A 10 -37.01 -15.34 -33.78
N SER A 11 -37.54 -14.40 -34.57
CA SER A 11 -36.76 -13.23 -35.01
C SER A 11 -36.45 -12.23 -33.91
N GLU A 12 -37.33 -12.10 -32.92
CA GLU A 12 -37.15 -11.21 -31.77
C GLU A 12 -36.12 -11.79 -30.79
N GLU A 13 -36.19 -13.10 -30.52
CA GLU A 13 -35.21 -13.82 -29.71
C GLU A 13 -33.80 -13.76 -30.32
N ASP A 14 -33.67 -13.99 -31.63
CA ASP A 14 -32.39 -13.89 -32.35
C ASP A 14 -31.80 -12.47 -32.26
N SER A 15 -32.65 -11.44 -32.38
CA SER A 15 -32.24 -10.03 -32.27
C SER A 15 -31.78 -9.67 -30.85
N GLU A 16 -32.47 -10.19 -29.83
CA GLU A 16 -32.06 -10.01 -28.44
C GLU A 16 -30.72 -10.70 -28.14
N LEU A 17 -30.53 -11.92 -28.66
CA LEU A 17 -29.30 -12.68 -28.50
C LEU A 17 -28.10 -11.97 -29.13
N GLU A 18 -28.24 -11.43 -30.34
CA GLU A 18 -27.18 -10.65 -31.03
C GLU A 18 -26.81 -9.38 -30.23
N ARG A 19 -27.81 -8.70 -29.65
CA ARG A 19 -27.58 -7.54 -28.77
C ARG A 19 -26.79 -7.95 -27.52
N LEU A 20 -27.15 -9.08 -26.89
CA LEU A 20 -26.48 -9.57 -25.69
C LEU A 20 -25.03 -10.00 -25.97
N GLU A 21 -24.78 -10.68 -27.10
CA GLU A 21 -23.42 -11.02 -27.53
C GLU A 21 -22.57 -9.76 -27.76
N SER A 22 -23.16 -8.75 -28.39
CA SER A 22 -22.51 -7.45 -28.63
C SER A 22 -22.15 -6.73 -27.32
N ASP A 23 -23.06 -6.72 -26.34
CA ASP A 23 -22.82 -6.13 -25.02
C ASP A 23 -21.75 -6.90 -24.22
N LEU A 24 -21.83 -8.24 -24.21
CA LEU A 24 -20.81 -9.10 -23.60
C LEU A 24 -19.43 -8.83 -24.19
N LYS A 25 -19.34 -8.71 -25.52
CA LYS A 25 -18.10 -8.38 -26.21
C LYS A 25 -17.60 -7.00 -25.81
N GLN A 26 -18.47 -5.99 -25.72
CA GLN A 26 -18.08 -4.65 -25.26
C GLN A 26 -17.55 -4.68 -23.81
N MET A 27 -18.23 -5.39 -22.90
CA MET A 27 -17.80 -5.54 -21.51
C MET A 27 -16.44 -6.24 -21.42
N ALA A 28 -16.22 -7.31 -22.19
CA ALA A 28 -14.94 -8.02 -22.23
C ALA A 28 -13.79 -7.09 -22.66
N HIS A 29 -14.00 -6.25 -23.68
CA HIS A 29 -13.02 -5.26 -24.10
C HIS A 29 -12.73 -4.23 -23.00
N ARG A 30 -13.74 -3.72 -22.31
CA ARG A 30 -13.56 -2.78 -21.18
C ARG A 30 -12.78 -3.43 -20.04
N ILE A 31 -13.11 -4.66 -19.66
CA ILE A 31 -12.40 -5.39 -18.60
C ILE A 31 -10.92 -5.58 -18.97
N LEU A 32 -10.64 -5.93 -20.22
CA LEU A 32 -9.26 -6.07 -20.70
C LEU A 32 -8.53 -4.72 -20.63
N ASP A 33 -9.16 -3.64 -21.07
CA ASP A 33 -8.60 -2.27 -21.02
C ASP A 33 -8.30 -1.81 -19.59
N TYR A 34 -9.19 -2.09 -18.63
CA TYR A 34 -8.94 -1.81 -17.22
C TYR A 34 -7.81 -2.67 -16.67
N ARG A 35 -7.76 -3.97 -17.01
CA ARG A 35 -6.68 -4.86 -16.54
C ARG A 35 -5.31 -4.43 -17.04
N THR A 36 -5.22 -3.86 -18.24
CA THR A 36 -3.95 -3.37 -18.78
C THR A 36 -3.55 -2.02 -18.17
N LYS A 37 -4.50 -1.09 -18.00
CA LYS A 37 -4.19 0.28 -17.57
C LYS A 37 -4.12 0.48 -16.05
N LEU A 38 -4.99 -0.21 -15.28
CA LEU A 38 -5.09 0.03 -13.83
C LEU A 38 -3.79 -0.24 -13.06
N PRO A 39 -3.01 -1.31 -13.33
CA PRO A 39 -1.77 -1.54 -12.60
C PRO A 39 -0.77 -0.39 -12.74
N ASP A 40 -0.59 0.12 -13.96
CA ASP A 40 0.32 1.23 -14.24
C ASP A 40 -0.16 2.54 -13.61
N GLN A 41 -1.47 2.82 -13.71
CA GLN A 41 -2.08 3.98 -13.05
C GLN A 41 -1.87 3.94 -11.54
N LEU A 42 -2.17 2.81 -10.90
CA LEU A 42 -1.96 2.65 -9.46
C LEU A 42 -0.49 2.78 -9.08
N ASN A 43 0.42 2.22 -9.87
CA ASN A 43 1.86 2.32 -9.63
C ASN A 43 2.35 3.77 -9.73
N ALA A 44 1.94 4.49 -10.77
CA ALA A 44 2.27 5.90 -10.97
C ALA A 44 1.71 6.77 -9.83
N THR A 45 0.46 6.54 -9.41
CA THR A 45 -0.15 7.24 -8.27
C THR A 45 0.63 6.97 -6.97
N LEU A 46 0.97 5.70 -6.69
CA LEU A 46 1.74 5.35 -5.49
C LEU A 46 3.14 5.97 -5.50
N ARG A 47 3.85 5.94 -6.63
CA ARG A 47 5.16 6.60 -6.78
C ARG A 47 5.05 8.11 -6.53
N SER A 48 4.05 8.76 -7.12
CA SER A 48 3.82 10.19 -6.92
C SER A 48 3.60 10.54 -5.43
N ILE A 49 2.81 9.73 -4.71
CA ILE A 49 2.59 9.91 -3.27
C ILE A 49 3.89 9.71 -2.48
N LEU A 50 4.68 8.68 -2.82
CA LEU A 50 5.95 8.40 -2.14
C LEU A 50 7.00 9.48 -2.39
N ASP A 51 7.08 10.00 -3.62
CA ASP A 51 7.97 11.10 -3.97
C ASP A 51 7.60 12.39 -3.23
N ALA A 52 6.30 12.70 -3.14
CA ALA A 52 5.80 13.84 -2.37
C ALA A 52 6.07 13.72 -0.86
N GLN A 53 6.10 12.50 -0.32
CA GLN A 53 6.42 12.24 1.09
C GLN A 53 7.90 12.02 1.37
N ARG A 54 8.75 11.93 0.33
CA ARG A 54 10.17 11.70 0.53
C ARG A 54 10.76 12.91 1.24
N PRO A 55 11.36 12.75 2.45
CA PRO A 55 12.06 13.84 3.09
C PRO A 55 13.15 14.33 2.12
N PHE A 56 13.14 15.62 1.81
CA PHE A 56 14.24 16.25 1.08
C PHE A 56 15.47 16.25 2.00
N LEU A 57 16.24 15.17 1.95
CA LEU A 57 17.58 15.15 2.50
C LEU A 57 18.41 16.05 1.60
N SER A 58 18.62 17.29 2.02
CA SER A 58 19.50 18.21 1.34
C SER A 58 20.85 17.52 1.15
N PRO A 59 21.34 17.32 -0.09
CA PRO A 59 22.68 16.80 -0.33
C PRO A 59 23.67 17.92 0.02
N GLY A 60 23.92 18.12 1.32
CA GLY A 60 24.72 19.24 1.78
C GLY A 60 25.25 19.16 3.21
N THR A 61 24.93 18.13 4.00
CA THR A 61 25.49 18.01 5.38
C THR A 61 26.12 16.65 5.68
N SER A 62 26.50 15.88 4.66
CA SER A 62 27.20 14.60 4.88
C SER A 62 28.73 14.67 4.83
N GLU A 63 29.35 15.83 4.59
CA GLU A 63 30.81 15.90 4.43
C GLU A 63 31.56 16.87 5.35
N GLN A 64 30.91 17.55 6.28
CA GLN A 64 31.65 18.35 7.26
C GLN A 64 31.26 18.01 8.69
N ASN A 65 32.26 17.42 9.35
CA ASN A 65 32.56 17.54 10.76
C ASN A 65 32.11 16.38 11.68
N ILE A 66 32.60 15.18 11.36
CA ILE A 66 33.09 14.25 12.40
C ILE A 66 34.61 14.49 12.55
N SER A 67 35.07 15.75 12.56
CA SER A 67 36.34 16.07 13.18
C SER A 67 36.02 16.48 14.60
N ARG A 68 36.23 15.52 15.49
CA ARG A 68 36.31 15.67 16.93
C ARG A 68 37.23 16.85 17.27
N GLU A 69 36.67 18.06 17.34
CA GLU A 69 37.33 19.17 18.01
C GLU A 69 37.12 18.98 19.51
N GLU A 70 38.17 18.42 20.10
CA GLU A 70 38.44 18.39 21.51
C GLU A 70 38.29 19.80 22.10
N SER A 71 37.54 19.88 23.19
CA SER A 71 37.71 20.85 24.29
C SER A 71 38.13 22.27 23.89
N SER A 72 37.16 23.11 23.54
CA SER A 72 37.28 24.54 23.80
C SER A 72 35.98 25.04 24.43
N SER A 73 36.07 25.36 25.72
CA SER A 73 35.09 26.15 26.46
C SER A 73 35.12 27.58 25.91
N ALA A 74 34.63 27.76 24.69
CA ALA A 74 34.30 29.07 24.15
C ALA A 74 32.90 29.46 24.67
N PRO A 75 32.63 30.75 24.95
CA PRO A 75 31.36 31.18 25.50
C PRO A 75 30.24 30.76 24.55
N GLU A 76 29.20 30.15 25.12
CA GLU A 76 28.08 29.54 24.39
C GLU A 76 27.61 30.44 23.24
N ASP A 77 27.99 30.07 22.02
CA ASP A 77 27.47 30.75 20.86
C ASP A 77 25.93 30.53 20.85
N PRO A 78 25.13 31.61 20.71
CA PRO A 78 23.67 31.52 20.78
C PRO A 78 23.07 30.56 19.74
N GLU A 79 23.76 30.22 18.65
CA GLU A 79 23.35 29.20 17.71
C GLU A 79 23.49 27.78 18.30
N THR A 80 24.58 27.51 19.01
CA THR A 80 24.82 26.23 19.69
C THR A 80 23.78 25.96 20.78
N ALA A 81 23.44 26.98 21.58
CA ALA A 81 22.38 26.87 22.59
C ALA A 81 21.01 26.58 21.98
N LYS A 82 20.66 27.21 20.85
CA LYS A 82 19.41 26.92 20.10
C LYS A 82 19.39 25.49 19.56
N LYS A 83 20.51 25.02 19.00
CA LYS A 83 20.66 23.64 18.50
C LYS A 83 20.49 22.62 19.63
N LEU A 84 21.09 22.86 20.80
CA LEU A 84 20.93 22.00 21.98
C LEU A 84 19.47 21.97 22.48
N LYS A 85 18.80 23.12 22.55
CA LYS A 85 17.40 23.19 22.93
C LYS A 85 16.51 22.38 21.97
N LEU A 86 16.69 22.57 20.66
CA LEU A 86 15.93 21.85 19.63
C LEU A 86 16.18 20.34 19.70
N LEU A 87 17.43 19.92 19.93
CA LEU A 87 17.78 18.51 20.13
C LEU A 87 17.06 17.93 21.35
N ASN A 88 17.06 18.65 22.48
CA ASN A 88 16.40 18.22 23.70
C ASN A 88 14.87 18.09 23.52
N GLU A 89 14.24 19.04 22.83
CA GLU A 89 12.81 18.97 22.48
C GLU A 89 12.52 17.76 21.59
N LYS A 90 13.38 17.46 20.61
CA LYS A 90 13.23 16.28 19.74
C LYS A 90 13.38 14.96 20.50
N ILE A 91 14.37 14.88 21.40
CA ILE A 91 14.55 13.71 22.28
C ILE A 91 13.34 13.54 23.19
N SER A 92 12.89 14.61 23.85
CA SER A 92 11.73 14.60 24.74
C SER A 92 10.44 14.18 24.01
N SER A 93 10.21 14.71 22.81
CA SER A 93 9.09 14.34 21.94
C SER A 93 9.15 12.86 21.55
N ASN A 94 10.31 12.35 21.13
CA ASN A 94 10.50 10.94 20.79
C ASN A 94 10.29 10.02 22.00
N CYS A 95 10.85 10.36 23.16
CA CYS A 95 10.63 9.64 24.41
C CYS A 95 9.15 9.61 24.79
N SER A 96 8.40 10.67 24.50
CA SER A 96 6.95 10.75 24.74
C SER A 96 6.14 9.87 23.77
N ALA A 97 6.60 9.70 22.53
CA ALA A 97 5.95 8.83 21.54
C ALA A 97 6.29 7.34 21.72
N MET A 98 7.45 7.03 22.30
CA MET A 98 7.97 5.66 22.44
C MET A 98 7.00 4.69 23.17
N PRO A 99 6.31 5.06 24.26
CA PRO A 99 5.34 4.18 24.91
C PRO A 99 4.23 3.69 23.99
N ILE A 100 3.77 4.54 23.07
CA ILE A 100 2.71 4.19 22.10
C ILE A 100 3.23 3.19 21.09
N VAL A 101 4.45 3.41 20.58
CA VAL A 101 5.11 2.49 19.63
C VAL A 101 5.34 1.14 20.30
N LEU A 102 5.88 1.12 21.52
CA LEU A 102 6.13 -0.11 22.27
C LEU A 102 4.83 -0.86 22.60
N LYS A 103 3.74 -0.16 22.94
CA LYS A 103 2.43 -0.78 23.13
C LYS A 103 1.94 -1.46 21.85
N ARG A 104 1.97 -0.75 20.72
CA ARG A 104 1.56 -1.29 19.41
C ARG A 104 2.41 -2.51 19.02
N MET A 105 3.72 -2.46 19.27
CA MET A 105 4.61 -3.60 19.01
C MET A 105 4.22 -4.82 19.86
N LYS A 106 3.98 -4.64 21.16
CA LYS A 106 3.51 -5.73 22.04
C LYS A 106 2.17 -6.30 21.57
N ASP A 107 1.22 -5.46 21.18
CA ASP A 107 -0.08 -5.89 20.66
C ASP A 107 0.04 -6.67 19.33
N CYS A 108 1.00 -6.29 18.47
CA CYS A 108 1.32 -7.04 17.26
C CYS A 108 1.91 -8.42 17.57
N ILE A 109 2.89 -8.50 18.48
CA ILE A 109 3.51 -9.76 18.89
C ILE A 109 2.46 -10.71 19.47
N ALA A 110 1.63 -10.22 20.40
CA ALA A 110 0.57 -11.02 21.01
C ALA A 110 -0.46 -11.54 19.99
N ARG A 111 -0.76 -10.75 18.94
CA ARG A 111 -1.62 -11.22 17.84
C ARG A 111 -0.96 -12.32 17.02
N ILE A 112 0.34 -12.23 16.76
CA ILE A 112 1.09 -13.27 16.03
C ILE A 112 1.13 -14.57 16.84
N GLU A 113 1.46 -14.49 18.13
CA GLU A 113 1.46 -15.67 19.03
C GLU A 113 0.07 -16.32 19.11
N LYS A 114 -1.00 -15.51 19.12
CA LYS A 114 -2.37 -16.02 19.04
C LYS A 114 -2.62 -16.73 17.72
N PHE A 115 -2.08 -16.24 16.59
CA PHE A 115 -2.23 -16.91 15.30
C PHE A 115 -1.52 -18.25 15.24
N ASP A 116 -0.32 -18.36 15.82
CA ASP A 116 0.41 -19.62 15.89
C ASP A 116 -0.34 -20.68 16.73
N SER A 117 -1.16 -20.24 17.70
CA SER A 117 -2.02 -21.14 18.47
C SER A 117 -3.24 -21.66 17.69
N TYR A 118 -3.61 -21.04 16.57
CA TYR A 118 -4.69 -21.57 15.75
C TYR A 118 -4.20 -22.83 15.05
N ASN A 119 -4.75 -23.96 15.51
CA ASN A 119 -4.59 -25.21 14.82
C ASN A 119 -5.03 -25.07 13.37
N ASP A 120 -4.34 -25.82 12.53
CA ASP A 120 -4.63 -25.98 11.11
C ASP A 120 -6.15 -26.24 10.88
N SER A 121 -6.87 -26.85 11.83
CA SER A 121 -8.32 -27.11 11.77
C SER A 121 -9.20 -25.87 11.61
N MET A 122 -8.74 -24.67 11.99
CA MET A 122 -9.49 -23.42 11.79
C MET A 122 -9.24 -22.78 10.41
N ILE A 123 -8.26 -23.28 9.65
CA ILE A 123 -7.99 -22.79 8.30
C ILE A 123 -9.07 -23.32 7.36
N HIS A 124 -9.83 -22.40 6.77
CA HIS A 124 -10.87 -22.74 5.79
C HIS A 124 -10.29 -23.63 4.67
N PRO A 125 -11.01 -24.67 4.21
CA PRO A 125 -10.48 -25.66 3.25
C PRO A 125 -9.87 -25.06 1.99
N ALA A 126 -10.37 -23.92 1.51
CA ALA A 126 -9.82 -23.21 0.36
C ALA A 126 -8.36 -22.76 0.53
N PHE A 127 -7.89 -22.58 1.78
CA PHE A 127 -6.51 -22.16 2.09
C PHE A 127 -5.63 -23.30 2.62
N LYS A 128 -6.17 -24.52 2.71
CA LYS A 128 -5.38 -25.69 3.10
C LYS A 128 -4.41 -26.04 1.98
N ARG A 129 -3.11 -25.98 2.27
CA ARG A 129 -2.11 -26.54 1.34
C ARG A 129 -2.34 -28.05 1.24
N LYS A 130 -2.37 -28.58 0.02
CA LYS A 130 -2.26 -30.02 -0.20
C LYS A 130 -0.94 -30.46 0.43
N LYS A 131 -0.97 -31.42 1.37
CA LYS A 131 0.24 -32.12 1.80
C LYS A 131 0.73 -32.92 0.60
N THR A 132 1.64 -32.35 -0.18
CA THR A 132 2.48 -33.15 -1.06
C THR A 132 3.47 -33.84 -0.12
N GLY A 133 3.21 -35.12 0.15
CA GLY A 133 4.15 -35.99 0.88
C GLY A 133 5.40 -36.22 0.06
#